data_AF-A0A7S3H8X0-F1
#
_entry.id   AF-A0A7S3H8X0-F1
#
_cell.length_a   1.000
_cell.length_b   1.000
_cell.length_c   1.000
_cell.angle_alpha   90.00
_cell.angle_beta   90.00
_cell.angle_gamma   90.00
#
_symmetry.space_group_name_H-M   'P 1'
#
loop_
_entity.id
_entity.type
_entity.pdbx_description
1 polymer ?
#
loop_
_entity_poly.entity_id
_entity_poly.type
_entity_poly.pdbx_seq_one_letter_code
_entity_poly.pdbx_strand_id
1 'polypeptide(L)'
;YTCLIKMLSSVSKKALRGCSVQYRCFSNISDLYKRAQAAIADTSQPPRDVSNETKLKMYGYFKQIETGPCTTPRPGMFELVNRAKHDAWSKLGSLSKEEAMTQYVSLVTELFDGKLPEAKAVEQTTSTASPSSTVAPVKKVTVASIAFPKLQDPTDFSNLKLSTVAFKKIGDGVQQVILNRPKRGNAFDMALWEDYQRAFKAVDASPETRVVILSGAGGNFSTGMDLSVFAEMQSSGSKESCEGRRREGINKFIEYLQDGVSAPENCGVPVIAAVSGNCIGGAIDIITACDLRYCTKDASFCVKEIDLAIVADLGTLQRLPRIVGDQRAAELTYTARTFNGTEAQRMGLVLECFDTEAEMMAHVKKVAADIAAKSPITTRGVKQTILYSREHTVREGLQHVKMWNSAYLQSDDLMEAMQAVMAKQTP
;
A
#
# COMPACT_ATOMS: atom_id res chain seq x y z
N TYR A 1 63.51 -4.97 -30.89
CA TYR A 1 63.05 -6.08 -30.05
C TYR A 1 61.60 -6.37 -30.44
N THR A 2 61.31 -7.02 -31.56
CA THR A 2 61.83 -8.33 -32.00
C THR A 2 61.63 -9.38 -30.91
N CYS A 3 60.96 -10.47 -31.29
CA CYS A 3 60.46 -11.57 -30.45
C CYS A 3 59.16 -11.19 -29.72
N LEU A 4 57.98 -11.29 -30.34
CA LEU A 4 57.24 -12.56 -30.25
C LEU A 4 56.16 -12.74 -31.35
N ILE A 5 56.42 -12.32 -32.59
CA ILE A 5 55.54 -12.58 -33.76
C ILE A 5 55.93 -13.86 -34.54
N LYS A 6 56.94 -14.65 -34.12
CA LYS A 6 57.42 -15.82 -34.92
C LYS A 6 57.72 -17.12 -34.15
N MET A 7 56.99 -17.41 -33.08
CA MET A 7 56.88 -18.74 -32.48
C MET A 7 55.49 -18.79 -31.85
N LEU A 8 54.44 -19.38 -32.41
CA LEU A 8 54.34 -20.75 -32.88
C LEU A 8 53.13 -20.89 -33.82
N SER A 9 53.38 -20.88 -35.12
CA SER A 9 52.54 -21.57 -36.10
C SER A 9 52.86 -23.06 -36.06
N SER A 10 52.53 -23.78 -34.98
CA SER A 10 52.64 -25.26 -34.97
C SER A 10 51.90 -25.96 -33.81
N VAL A 11 50.68 -25.56 -33.45
CA VAL A 11 49.73 -26.49 -32.81
C VAL A 11 48.32 -26.22 -33.36
N SER A 12 48.16 -26.52 -34.64
CA SER A 12 46.86 -26.89 -35.20
C SER A 12 46.65 -28.38 -34.94
N LYS A 13 45.40 -28.76 -34.62
CA LYS A 13 44.90 -30.15 -34.49
C LYS A 13 45.27 -30.90 -33.20
N LYS A 14 44.56 -30.61 -32.10
CA LYS A 14 43.98 -31.61 -31.15
C LYS A 14 43.40 -30.92 -29.91
N ALA A 15 42.22 -30.32 -30.05
CA ALA A 15 41.25 -30.17 -28.97
C ALA A 15 39.86 -29.91 -29.57
N LEU A 16 39.49 -30.68 -30.59
CA LEU A 16 38.10 -30.91 -30.95
C LEU A 16 37.61 -32.01 -30.00
N ARG A 17 36.64 -31.70 -29.14
CA ARG A 17 35.43 -32.52 -28.90
C ARG A 17 34.63 -31.91 -27.73
N GLY A 18 33.38 -31.58 -28.04
CA GLY A 18 32.33 -31.44 -27.03
C GLY A 18 31.86 -30.02 -26.78
N CYS A 19 31.15 -29.42 -27.73
CA CYS A 19 29.72 -29.14 -27.56
C CYS A 19 29.22 -28.43 -28.81
N SER A 20 28.68 -29.20 -29.75
CA SER A 20 27.83 -28.68 -30.81
C SER A 20 26.49 -28.31 -30.18
N VAL A 21 26.25 -27.02 -29.94
CA VAL A 21 24.88 -26.50 -29.84
C VAL A 21 24.65 -25.63 -31.06
N GLN A 22 23.84 -26.16 -31.98
CA GLN A 22 23.39 -25.47 -33.17
C GLN A 22 22.69 -24.17 -32.78
N TYR A 23 23.28 -23.04 -33.16
CA TYR A 23 22.52 -21.81 -33.36
C TYR A 23 21.61 -22.00 -34.58
N ARG A 24 20.31 -22.22 -34.34
CA ARG A 24 19.27 -22.18 -35.38
C ARG A 24 18.13 -21.28 -34.93
N CYS A 25 18.26 -20.01 -35.31
CA CYS A 25 17.25 -19.07 -35.80
C CYS A 25 17.96 -17.72 -35.82
N PHE A 26 18.33 -17.19 -37.00
CA PHE A 26 18.85 -15.82 -37.13
C PHE A 26 17.77 -14.85 -36.65
N SER A 27 17.77 -14.52 -35.36
CA SER A 27 16.86 -13.53 -34.79
C SER A 27 17.43 -12.17 -35.20
N ASN A 28 16.64 -11.35 -35.88
CA ASN A 28 17.05 -9.98 -36.21
C ASN A 28 17.37 -9.23 -34.90
N ILE A 29 18.32 -8.29 -34.91
CA ILE A 29 18.70 -7.52 -33.71
C ILE A 29 17.49 -6.82 -33.08
N SER A 30 16.51 -6.42 -33.89
CA SER A 30 15.22 -5.90 -33.43
C SER A 30 14.42 -6.91 -32.59
N ASP A 31 14.46 -8.20 -32.94
CA ASP A 31 13.76 -9.26 -32.18
C ASP A 31 14.50 -9.57 -30.89
N LEU A 32 15.83 -9.58 -30.93
CA LEU A 32 16.66 -9.72 -29.73
C LEU A 32 16.46 -8.55 -28.77
N TYR A 33 16.31 -7.33 -29.29
CA TYR A 33 16.01 -6.14 -28.49
C TYR A 33 14.64 -6.26 -27.82
N LYS A 34 13.59 -6.66 -28.55
CA LYS A 34 12.26 -6.91 -27.96
C LYS A 34 12.30 -7.99 -26.88
N ARG A 35 13.06 -9.07 -27.08
CA ARG A 35 13.26 -10.11 -26.06
C ARG A 35 14.00 -9.58 -24.83
N ALA A 36 15.04 -8.77 -25.02
CA ALA A 36 15.76 -8.12 -23.93
C ALA A 36 14.85 -7.16 -23.14
N GLN A 37 13.98 -6.40 -23.80
CA GLN A 37 12.98 -5.55 -23.14
C GLN A 37 11.98 -6.39 -22.32
N ALA A 38 11.47 -7.48 -22.90
CA ALA A 38 10.55 -8.38 -22.21
C ALA A 38 11.20 -9.04 -20.98
N ALA A 39 12.47 -9.44 -21.08
CA ALA A 39 13.23 -10.02 -19.97
C ALA A 39 13.42 -9.03 -18.80
N ILE A 40 13.67 -7.75 -19.09
CA ILE A 40 13.79 -6.70 -18.06
C ILE A 40 12.43 -6.33 -17.45
N ALA A 41 11.34 -6.44 -18.20
CA ALA A 41 9.99 -6.16 -17.72
C ALA A 41 9.39 -7.31 -16.87
N ASP A 42 9.92 -8.53 -17.02
CA ASP A 42 9.49 -9.69 -16.25
C ASP A 42 10.04 -9.66 -14.82
N THR A 43 9.21 -9.19 -13.88
CA THR A 43 9.53 -9.11 -12.45
C THR A 43 9.60 -10.48 -11.75
N SER A 44 9.21 -11.57 -12.42
CA SER A 44 9.30 -12.93 -11.87
C SER A 44 10.71 -13.53 -11.96
N GLN A 45 11.55 -13.00 -12.85
CA GLN A 45 12.96 -13.38 -13.01
C GLN A 45 13.83 -12.12 -13.06
N PRO A 46 14.01 -11.40 -11.93
CA PRO A 46 14.79 -10.19 -11.92
C PRO A 46 16.26 -10.49 -12.26
N PRO A 47 16.93 -9.64 -13.05
CA PRO A 47 18.37 -9.75 -13.26
C PRO A 47 19.14 -9.60 -11.93
N ARG A 48 20.40 -10.07 -11.90
CA ARG A 48 21.31 -9.86 -10.75
C ARG A 48 21.39 -8.39 -10.36
N ASP A 49 21.79 -8.12 -9.12
CA ASP A 49 21.95 -6.77 -8.54
C ASP A 49 22.43 -5.73 -9.58
N VAL A 50 21.50 -4.92 -10.08
CA VAL A 50 21.74 -4.02 -11.20
C VAL A 50 22.27 -2.71 -10.64
N SER A 51 23.57 -2.49 -10.79
CA SER A 51 24.23 -1.25 -10.38
C SER A 51 23.54 -0.01 -11.01
N ASN A 52 23.59 1.13 -10.30
CA ASN A 52 23.04 2.38 -10.83
C ASN A 52 23.71 2.80 -12.14
N GLU A 53 24.99 2.46 -12.35
CA GLU A 53 25.70 2.70 -13.60
C GLU A 53 25.10 1.87 -14.76
N THR A 54 24.77 0.60 -14.50
CA THR A 54 24.14 -0.29 -15.48
C THR A 54 22.75 0.20 -15.87
N LYS A 55 21.94 0.63 -14.89
CA LYS A 55 20.61 1.22 -15.14
C LYS A 55 20.70 2.47 -16.02
N LEU A 56 21.70 3.32 -15.79
CA LEU A 56 21.93 4.51 -16.60
C LEU A 56 22.39 4.18 -18.04
N LYS A 57 23.25 3.18 -18.23
CA LYS A 57 23.65 2.70 -19.56
C LYS A 57 22.45 2.14 -20.35
N MET A 58 21.62 1.31 -19.70
CA MET A 58 20.39 0.79 -20.30
C MET A 58 19.44 1.91 -20.71
N TYR A 59 19.24 2.89 -19.83
CA TYR A 59 18.43 4.08 -20.14
C TYR A 59 18.98 4.86 -21.33
N GLY A 60 20.29 5.09 -21.37
CA GLY A 60 20.95 5.78 -22.48
C GLY A 60 20.70 5.09 -23.83
N TYR A 61 20.96 3.78 -23.91
CA TYR A 61 20.72 3.02 -25.15
C TYR A 61 19.24 3.01 -25.53
N PHE A 62 18.33 2.81 -24.57
CA PHE A 62 16.89 2.89 -24.82
C PHE A 62 16.50 4.25 -25.43
N LYS A 63 16.99 5.35 -24.86
CA LYS A 63 16.74 6.70 -25.39
C LYS A 63 17.36 6.92 -26.77
N GLN A 64 18.55 6.40 -27.03
CA GLN A 64 19.16 6.45 -28.36
C GLN A 64 18.34 5.69 -29.41
N ILE A 65 17.74 4.55 -29.04
CA ILE A 65 16.94 3.70 -29.93
C ILE A 65 15.58 4.33 -30.26
N GLU A 66 14.91 4.89 -29.25
CA GLU A 66 13.57 5.47 -29.39
C GLU A 66 13.60 6.89 -29.97
N THR A 67 14.58 7.70 -29.56
CA THR A 67 14.59 9.14 -29.84
C THR A 67 15.83 9.64 -30.60
N GLY A 68 16.84 8.81 -30.83
CA GLY A 68 18.08 9.22 -31.49
C GLY A 68 19.03 10.00 -30.58
N PRO A 69 19.96 10.79 -31.13
CA PRO A 69 20.92 11.57 -30.35
C PRO A 69 20.27 12.54 -29.35
N CYS A 70 20.91 12.75 -28.20
CA CYS A 70 20.41 13.66 -27.17
C CYS A 70 20.48 15.13 -27.65
N THR A 71 19.32 15.72 -27.94
CA THR A 71 19.17 17.13 -28.34
C THR A 71 18.52 18.00 -27.26
N THR A 72 18.11 17.39 -26.14
CA THR A 72 17.42 18.08 -25.06
C THR A 72 18.38 18.91 -24.21
N PRO A 73 17.94 20.06 -23.66
CA PRO A 73 18.76 20.85 -22.74
C PRO A 73 19.12 20.02 -21.50
N ARG A 74 20.34 20.23 -20.99
CA ARG A 74 20.82 19.54 -19.79
C ARG A 74 20.01 20.00 -18.56
N PRO A 75 19.42 19.07 -17.78
CA PRO A 75 18.65 19.39 -16.57
C PRO A 75 19.42 20.21 -15.53
N GLY A 76 18.67 20.88 -14.65
CA GLY A 76 19.21 21.82 -13.65
C GLY A 76 20.12 21.15 -12.62
N MET A 77 20.95 21.96 -11.93
CA MET A 77 21.97 21.48 -10.99
C MET A 77 21.40 20.61 -9.85
N PHE A 78 20.15 20.86 -9.45
CA PHE A 78 19.46 20.16 -8.36
C PHE A 78 18.66 18.92 -8.81
N GLU A 79 18.53 18.67 -10.12
CA GLU A 79 17.81 17.52 -10.67
C GLU A 79 18.74 16.32 -10.88
N LEU A 80 19.34 15.82 -9.80
CA LEU A 80 20.45 14.84 -9.82
C LEU A 80 20.17 13.61 -10.71
N VAL A 81 18.98 13.01 -10.61
CA VAL A 81 18.60 11.81 -11.38
C VAL A 81 18.39 12.13 -12.85
N ASN A 82 17.67 13.21 -13.16
CA ASN A 82 17.41 13.63 -14.55
C ASN A 82 18.71 14.04 -15.24
N ARG A 83 19.62 14.70 -14.49
CA ARG A 83 20.95 15.06 -14.97
C ARG A 83 21.81 13.82 -15.26
N ALA A 84 21.82 12.82 -14.37
CA ALA A 84 22.54 11.57 -14.61
C ALA A 84 22.01 10.80 -15.83
N LYS A 85 20.69 10.77 -16.00
CA LYS A 85 20.01 10.18 -17.19
C LYS A 85 20.36 10.93 -18.48
N HIS A 86 20.33 12.26 -18.43
CA HIS A 86 20.73 13.12 -19.55
C HIS A 86 22.19 12.92 -19.92
N ASP A 87 23.10 12.91 -18.94
CA ASP A 87 24.53 12.69 -19.14
C ASP A 87 24.80 11.30 -19.76
N ALA A 88 24.09 10.26 -19.32
CA ALA A 88 24.21 8.91 -19.86
C ALA A 88 23.76 8.82 -21.32
N TRP A 89 22.65 9.48 -21.70
CA TRP A 89 22.18 9.54 -23.08
C TRP A 89 23.08 10.43 -23.96
N SER A 90 23.49 11.59 -23.45
CA SER A 90 24.36 12.53 -24.17
C SER A 90 25.73 11.94 -24.50
N LYS A 91 26.28 11.07 -23.64
CA LYS A 91 27.57 10.39 -23.86
C LYS A 91 27.56 9.44 -25.07
N LEU A 92 26.39 9.00 -25.54
CA LEU A 92 26.28 8.10 -26.70
C LEU A 92 26.47 8.84 -28.03
N GLY A 93 26.36 10.17 -28.05
CA GLY A 93 26.61 10.98 -29.24
C GLY A 93 25.79 10.53 -30.45
N SER A 94 26.48 10.30 -31.58
CA SER A 94 25.88 9.90 -32.85
C SER A 94 25.80 8.37 -33.04
N LEU A 95 25.80 7.59 -31.95
CA LEU A 95 25.67 6.13 -32.03
C LEU A 95 24.41 5.74 -32.81
N SER A 96 24.55 4.82 -33.78
CA SER A 96 23.41 4.42 -34.61
C SER A 96 22.38 3.61 -33.81
N LYS A 97 21.14 3.58 -34.29
CA LYS A 97 20.05 2.82 -33.66
C LYS A 97 20.37 1.32 -33.57
N GLU A 98 20.99 0.75 -34.60
CA GLU A 98 21.36 -0.68 -34.64
C GLU A 98 22.50 -1.01 -33.66
N GLU A 99 23.52 -0.14 -33.56
CA GLU A 99 24.60 -0.31 -32.58
C GLU A 99 24.08 -0.14 -31.15
N ALA A 100 23.18 0.81 -30.92
CA ALA A 100 22.55 0.99 -29.61
C ALA A 100 21.70 -0.23 -29.22
N MET A 101 20.94 -0.83 -30.16
CA MET A 101 20.23 -2.10 -29.92
C MET A 101 21.19 -3.23 -29.58
N THR A 102 22.31 -3.33 -30.31
CA THR A 102 23.34 -4.36 -30.08
C THR A 102 23.95 -4.23 -28.69
N GLN A 103 24.32 -3.02 -28.27
CA GLN A 103 24.88 -2.78 -26.95
C GLN A 103 23.85 -2.98 -25.83
N TYR A 104 22.59 -2.60 -26.05
CA TYR A 104 21.51 -2.88 -25.11
C TYR A 104 21.30 -4.40 -24.92
N VAL A 105 21.20 -5.15 -26.01
CA VAL A 105 21.03 -6.61 -25.99
C VAL A 105 22.21 -7.28 -25.30
N SER A 106 23.45 -6.88 -25.60
CA SER A 106 24.65 -7.43 -24.95
C SER A 106 24.61 -7.21 -23.44
N LEU A 107 24.32 -5.96 -23.02
CA LEU A 107 24.28 -5.59 -21.60
C LEU A 107 23.19 -6.34 -20.83
N VAL A 108 22.00 -6.48 -21.42
CA VAL A 108 20.92 -7.25 -20.79
C VAL A 108 21.26 -8.73 -20.77
N THR A 109 21.88 -9.27 -21.81
CA THR A 109 22.26 -10.69 -21.85
C THR A 109 23.29 -11.04 -20.76
N GLU A 110 24.24 -10.13 -20.48
CA GLU A 110 25.17 -10.28 -19.36
C GLU A 110 24.48 -10.31 -17.99
N LEU A 111 23.41 -9.53 -17.82
CA LEU A 111 22.60 -9.54 -16.60
C LEU A 111 21.86 -10.87 -16.37
N PHE A 112 21.71 -11.70 -17.41
CA PHE A 112 21.06 -13.02 -17.39
C PHE A 112 22.05 -14.17 -17.68
N ASP A 113 23.27 -14.10 -17.17
CA ASP A 113 24.27 -15.18 -17.26
C ASP A 113 24.58 -15.64 -18.70
N GLY A 114 24.51 -14.71 -19.65
CA GLY A 114 24.83 -14.99 -21.05
C GLY A 114 23.68 -15.59 -21.87
N LYS A 115 22.48 -15.75 -21.28
CA LYS A 115 21.31 -16.28 -22.01
C LYS A 115 20.02 -15.54 -21.63
N LEU A 116 19.42 -14.86 -22.61
CA LEU A 116 18.09 -14.25 -22.44
C LEU A 116 17.01 -15.33 -22.23
N PRO A 117 16.03 -15.10 -21.33
CA PRO A 117 14.87 -15.98 -21.16
C PRO A 117 14.10 -16.19 -22.47
N GLU A 118 13.58 -17.39 -22.69
CA GLU A 118 12.77 -17.69 -23.89
C GLU A 118 11.39 -16.99 -23.81
N ALA A 119 10.98 -16.36 -24.91
CA ALA A 119 9.70 -15.65 -24.98
C ALA A 119 8.53 -16.65 -24.94
N LYS A 120 7.58 -16.48 -24.00
CA LYS A 120 6.28 -17.15 -24.07
C LYS A 120 5.52 -16.62 -25.28
N ALA A 121 5.13 -17.50 -26.21
CA ALA A 121 4.43 -17.13 -27.44
C ALA A 121 3.08 -16.46 -27.13
N VAL A 122 2.88 -15.25 -27.63
CA VAL A 122 1.60 -14.55 -27.67
C VAL A 122 1.11 -14.62 -29.11
N GLU A 123 0.02 -15.35 -29.36
CA GLU A 123 -0.61 -15.43 -30.68
C GLU A 123 -1.22 -14.06 -31.05
N GLN A 124 -0.65 -13.40 -32.06
CA GLN A 124 -1.24 -12.24 -32.71
C GLN A 124 -2.12 -12.71 -33.87
N THR A 125 -3.44 -12.57 -33.73
CA THR A 125 -4.40 -12.74 -34.82
C THR A 125 -4.59 -11.41 -35.55
N THR A 126 -4.05 -11.30 -36.76
CA THR A 126 -4.39 -10.24 -37.72
C THR A 126 -5.75 -10.54 -38.35
N SER A 127 -6.72 -9.64 -38.15
CA SER A 127 -8.05 -9.74 -38.74
C SER A 127 -8.07 -9.22 -40.19
N THR A 128 -8.41 -10.09 -41.13
CA THR A 128 -9.11 -9.70 -42.37
C THR A 128 -10.46 -10.41 -42.35
N ALA A 129 -11.54 -9.63 -42.21
CA ALA A 129 -12.90 -10.17 -42.18
C ALA A 129 -13.61 -10.03 -43.52
N SER A 130 -14.30 -11.10 -43.91
CA SER A 130 -15.59 -11.06 -44.60
C SER A 130 -16.43 -12.26 -44.11
N PRO A 131 -17.77 -12.14 -44.04
CA PRO A 131 -18.55 -12.82 -43.02
C PRO A 131 -19.15 -14.13 -43.51
N SER A 132 -19.11 -15.15 -42.67
CA SER A 132 -19.99 -16.31 -42.79
C SER A 132 -20.26 -16.87 -41.40
N SER A 133 -21.55 -16.89 -41.07
CA SER A 133 -22.17 -17.33 -39.84
C SER A 133 -21.85 -18.77 -39.45
N THR A 134 -21.47 -18.98 -38.18
CA THR A 134 -21.96 -20.04 -37.27
C THR A 134 -21.17 -19.95 -35.96
N VAL A 135 -21.85 -19.64 -34.85
CA VAL A 135 -21.22 -19.56 -33.52
C VAL A 135 -21.15 -20.96 -32.93
N ALA A 136 -19.93 -21.48 -32.76
CA ALA A 136 -19.63 -22.65 -31.92
C ALA A 136 -19.27 -22.18 -30.49
N PRO A 137 -19.48 -23.01 -29.44
CA PRO A 137 -19.34 -22.56 -28.06
C PRO A 137 -17.88 -22.32 -27.67
N VAL A 138 -17.64 -21.24 -26.92
CA VAL A 138 -16.32 -20.85 -26.41
C VAL A 138 -15.81 -21.92 -25.43
N LYS A 139 -14.65 -22.51 -25.72
CA LYS A 139 -13.93 -23.40 -24.79
C LYS A 139 -13.39 -22.56 -23.63
N LYS A 140 -13.70 -22.97 -22.38
CA LYS A 140 -13.09 -22.44 -21.16
C LYS A 140 -11.57 -22.59 -21.25
N VAL A 141 -10.85 -21.48 -21.29
CA VAL A 141 -9.39 -21.46 -21.14
C VAL A 141 -9.09 -21.63 -19.66
N THR A 142 -8.54 -22.78 -19.29
CA THR A 142 -8.07 -23.03 -17.93
C THR A 142 -6.72 -22.35 -17.77
N VAL A 143 -6.66 -21.27 -17.00
CA VAL A 143 -5.39 -20.63 -16.62
C VAL A 143 -4.65 -21.62 -15.72
N ALA A 144 -3.49 -22.10 -16.18
CA ALA A 144 -2.59 -22.89 -15.34
C ALA A 144 -2.22 -22.03 -14.11
N SER A 145 -2.50 -22.56 -12.91
CA SER A 145 -2.26 -21.88 -11.64
C SER A 145 -0.78 -21.50 -11.51
N ILE A 146 -0.47 -20.22 -11.66
CA ILE A 146 0.82 -19.68 -11.24
C ILE A 146 0.81 -19.78 -9.71
N ALA A 147 1.61 -20.68 -9.16
CA ALA A 147 1.80 -20.79 -7.72
C ALA A 147 2.58 -19.55 -7.26
N PHE A 148 1.85 -18.52 -6.83
CA PHE A 148 2.44 -17.47 -6.03
C PHE A 148 3.07 -18.13 -4.80
N PRO A 149 4.27 -17.70 -4.36
CA PRO A 149 4.79 -18.15 -3.08
C PRO A 149 3.70 -17.92 -2.05
N LYS A 150 3.32 -18.95 -1.29
CA LYS A 150 2.41 -18.78 -0.15
C LYS A 150 3.06 -17.72 0.74
N LEU A 151 2.54 -16.49 0.69
CA LEU A 151 2.77 -15.55 1.78
C LEU A 151 2.41 -16.35 3.03
N GLN A 152 3.33 -16.39 4.00
CA GLN A 152 3.04 -16.86 5.36
C GLN A 152 1.64 -16.39 5.69
N ASP A 153 0.71 -17.30 5.93
CA ASP A 153 -0.72 -16.99 6.07
C ASP A 153 -0.90 -15.82 7.05
N PRO A 154 -1.04 -14.56 6.56
CA PRO A 154 -1.03 -13.41 7.45
C PRO A 154 -2.37 -13.27 8.17
N THR A 155 -3.29 -14.21 7.94
CA THR A 155 -4.72 -14.11 8.18
C THR A 155 -5.18 -14.93 9.37
N ASP A 156 -4.31 -15.79 9.90
CA ASP A 156 -4.61 -16.53 11.11
C ASP A 156 -4.40 -15.66 12.36
N PHE A 157 -5.44 -14.91 12.70
CA PHE A 157 -5.50 -14.12 13.92
C PHE A 157 -5.20 -14.95 15.19
N SER A 158 -5.38 -16.28 15.17
CA SER A 158 -5.06 -17.15 16.30
C SER A 158 -3.55 -17.36 16.50
N ASN A 159 -2.75 -17.18 15.46
CA ASN A 159 -1.29 -17.25 15.51
C ASN A 159 -0.63 -15.89 15.79
N LEU A 160 -1.39 -14.79 15.72
CA LEU A 160 -0.90 -13.46 16.06
C LEU A 160 -0.75 -13.35 17.59
N LYS A 161 0.49 -13.52 18.08
CA LYS A 161 0.82 -13.28 19.49
C LYS A 161 0.83 -11.78 19.76
N LEU A 162 -0.31 -11.27 20.22
CA LEU A 162 -0.50 -9.93 20.76
C LEU A 162 -0.77 -10.04 22.26
N SER A 163 -0.14 -9.16 23.03
CA SER A 163 -0.22 -9.12 24.50
C SER A 163 -1.22 -8.09 25.01
N THR A 164 -1.49 -7.06 24.21
CA THR A 164 -2.24 -5.87 24.62
C THR A 164 -3.42 -5.54 23.69
N VAL A 165 -3.55 -6.26 22.57
CA VAL A 165 -4.71 -6.22 21.67
C VAL A 165 -5.27 -7.61 21.53
N ALA A 166 -6.60 -7.74 21.49
CA ALA A 166 -7.29 -9.00 21.27
C ALA A 166 -8.18 -8.93 20.03
N PHE A 167 -8.40 -10.10 19.42
CA PHE A 167 -9.33 -10.28 18.32
C PHE A 167 -10.53 -11.09 18.74
N LYS A 168 -11.70 -10.78 18.17
CA LYS A 168 -12.90 -11.61 18.28
C LYS A 168 -13.63 -11.64 16.94
N LYS A 169 -13.85 -12.83 16.40
CA LYS A 169 -14.75 -13.03 15.26
C LYS A 169 -16.20 -12.85 15.73
N ILE A 170 -16.92 -11.93 15.10
CA ILE A 170 -18.29 -11.58 15.48
C ILE A 170 -19.31 -12.23 14.56
N GLY A 171 -18.93 -12.40 13.29
CA GLY A 171 -19.74 -12.99 12.24
C GLY A 171 -18.91 -13.13 10.97
N ASP A 172 -19.56 -13.45 9.86
CA ASP A 172 -18.89 -13.60 8.59
C ASP A 172 -18.35 -12.26 8.10
N GLY A 173 -17.04 -12.19 7.87
CA GLY A 173 -16.34 -10.98 7.45
C GLY A 173 -16.22 -9.87 8.50
N VAL A 174 -16.70 -10.07 9.72
CA VAL A 174 -16.65 -9.06 10.80
C VAL A 174 -15.64 -9.47 11.87
N GLN A 175 -14.58 -8.67 12.00
CA GLN A 175 -13.59 -8.81 13.07
C GLN A 175 -13.73 -7.67 14.09
N GLN A 176 -13.66 -8.01 15.38
CA GLN A 176 -13.52 -7.02 16.45
C GLN A 176 -12.07 -6.96 16.91
N VAL A 177 -11.47 -5.77 16.81
CA VAL A 177 -10.16 -5.43 17.41
C VAL A 177 -10.43 -4.76 18.75
N ILE A 178 -9.82 -5.29 19.82
CA ILE A 178 -10.10 -4.88 21.19
C ILE A 178 -8.79 -4.42 21.83
N LEU A 179 -8.72 -3.13 22.21
CA LEU A 179 -7.65 -2.62 23.07
C LEU A 179 -7.78 -3.29 24.45
N ASN A 180 -6.76 -4.00 24.89
CA ASN A 180 -6.85 -4.95 26.00
C ASN A 180 -5.81 -4.69 27.11
N ARG A 181 -5.76 -3.44 27.59
CA ARG A 181 -5.08 -3.05 28.84
C ARG A 181 -6.09 -2.44 29.83
N PRO A 182 -7.18 -3.15 30.19
CA PRO A 182 -8.30 -2.56 30.94
C PRO A 182 -7.90 -1.98 32.30
N LYS A 183 -6.95 -2.61 33.00
CA LYS A 183 -6.42 -2.12 34.30
C LYS A 183 -5.66 -0.79 34.21
N ARG A 184 -5.29 -0.37 32.99
CA ARG A 184 -4.59 0.88 32.68
C ARG A 184 -5.47 1.81 31.83
N GLY A 185 -6.78 1.57 31.78
CA GLY A 185 -7.70 2.37 30.96
C GLY A 185 -7.40 2.31 29.46
N ASN A 186 -6.74 1.25 28.98
CA ASN A 186 -6.26 1.12 27.60
C ASN A 186 -5.36 2.28 27.15
N ALA A 187 -4.58 2.86 28.07
CA ALA A 187 -3.52 3.81 27.70
C ALA A 187 -2.53 3.17 26.71
N PHE A 188 -2.05 3.92 25.73
CA PHE A 188 -1.08 3.47 24.73
C PHE A 188 0.34 3.60 25.26
N ASP A 189 0.90 2.49 25.76
CA ASP A 189 2.34 2.30 25.85
C ASP A 189 2.89 1.77 24.53
N MET A 190 4.20 1.64 24.41
CA MET A 190 4.81 1.13 23.17
C MET A 190 4.39 -0.31 22.83
N ALA A 191 4.09 -1.15 23.82
CA ALA A 191 3.60 -2.50 23.59
C ALA A 191 2.20 -2.48 22.95
N LEU A 192 1.27 -1.68 23.47
CA LEU A 192 -0.04 -1.47 22.84
C LEU A 192 0.09 -0.86 21.46
N TRP A 193 0.99 0.10 21.30
CA TRP A 193 1.26 0.74 20.02
C TRP A 193 1.66 -0.27 18.93
N GLU A 194 2.64 -1.12 19.24
CA GLU A 194 3.15 -2.15 18.33
C GLU A 194 2.10 -3.23 18.03
N ASP A 195 1.42 -3.72 19.07
CA ASP A 195 0.37 -4.74 18.89
C ASP A 195 -0.80 -4.20 18.07
N TYR A 196 -1.17 -2.92 18.25
CA TYR A 196 -2.19 -2.24 17.47
C TYR A 196 -1.83 -2.14 15.98
N GLN A 197 -0.62 -1.69 15.66
CA GLN A 197 -0.15 -1.65 14.26
C GLN A 197 -0.11 -3.04 13.63
N ARG A 198 0.40 -4.04 14.36
CA ARG A 198 0.43 -5.43 13.90
C ARG A 198 -0.98 -5.97 13.68
N ALA A 199 -1.94 -5.60 14.53
CA ALA A 199 -3.34 -5.98 14.37
C ALA A 199 -3.94 -5.43 13.07
N PHE A 200 -3.75 -4.14 12.77
CA PHE A 200 -4.28 -3.55 11.53
C PHE A 200 -3.56 -4.03 10.27
N LYS A 201 -2.26 -4.38 10.37
CA LYS A 201 -1.55 -5.06 9.28
C LYS A 201 -2.12 -6.45 8.99
N ALA A 202 -2.49 -7.21 10.03
CA ALA A 202 -3.14 -8.51 9.88
C ALA A 202 -4.56 -8.38 9.30
N VAL A 203 -5.32 -7.37 9.73
CA VAL A 203 -6.63 -7.01 9.16
C VAL A 203 -6.51 -6.74 7.66
N ASP A 204 -5.57 -5.90 7.25
CA ASP A 204 -5.41 -5.50 5.85
C ASP A 204 -5.02 -6.68 4.95
N ALA A 205 -4.16 -7.56 5.47
CA ALA A 205 -3.74 -8.77 4.77
C ALA A 205 -4.79 -9.89 4.75
N SER A 206 -5.86 -9.79 5.54
CA SER A 206 -6.92 -10.80 5.63
C SER A 206 -7.93 -10.65 4.48
N PRO A 207 -8.07 -11.65 3.58
CA PRO A 207 -9.09 -11.64 2.54
C PRO A 207 -10.49 -11.92 3.13
N GLU A 208 -10.56 -12.57 4.29
CA GLU A 208 -11.82 -12.84 4.98
C GLU A 208 -12.38 -11.60 5.66
N THR A 209 -11.52 -10.69 6.12
CA THR A 209 -12.00 -9.48 6.81
C THR A 209 -12.61 -8.52 5.82
N ARG A 210 -13.85 -8.11 6.09
CA ARG A 210 -14.64 -7.17 5.28
C ARG A 210 -14.94 -5.86 6.03
N VAL A 211 -14.95 -5.90 7.36
CA VAL A 211 -15.16 -4.74 8.23
C VAL A 211 -14.55 -5.03 9.61
N VAL A 212 -14.10 -3.96 10.29
CA VAL A 212 -13.57 -4.03 11.65
C VAL A 212 -14.42 -3.23 12.61
N ILE A 213 -14.64 -3.77 13.81
CA ILE A 213 -15.13 -3.03 14.97
C ILE A 213 -13.94 -2.79 15.90
N LEU A 214 -13.55 -1.55 16.15
CA LEU A 214 -12.52 -1.17 17.11
C LEU A 214 -13.19 -0.75 18.43
N SER A 215 -12.75 -1.35 19.55
CA SER A 215 -13.32 -1.11 20.89
C SER A 215 -12.26 -1.26 21.98
N GLY A 216 -12.56 -0.86 23.21
CA GLY A 216 -11.69 -1.06 24.37
C GLY A 216 -12.30 -2.02 25.40
N ALA A 217 -11.47 -2.86 26.02
CA ALA A 217 -11.87 -3.72 27.11
C ALA A 217 -12.00 -2.94 28.43
N GLY A 218 -12.86 -3.39 29.33
CA GLY A 218 -12.95 -2.87 30.71
C GLY A 218 -13.68 -1.54 30.85
N GLY A 219 -14.61 -1.23 29.94
CA GLY A 219 -15.52 -0.09 30.04
C GLY A 219 -14.92 1.26 29.70
N ASN A 220 -13.68 1.30 29.18
CA ASN A 220 -13.09 2.49 28.58
C ASN A 220 -12.61 2.14 27.17
N PHE A 221 -12.77 3.05 26.22
CA PHE A 221 -12.12 2.93 24.94
C PHE A 221 -10.60 3.08 25.11
N SER A 222 -10.14 4.27 25.51
CA SER A 222 -8.74 4.53 25.86
C SER A 222 -8.58 5.88 26.57
N THR A 223 -7.70 5.92 27.57
CA THR A 223 -7.28 7.17 28.24
C THR A 223 -6.14 7.91 27.51
N GLY A 224 -5.78 7.50 26.29
CA GLY A 224 -4.78 8.18 25.46
C GLY A 224 -3.38 7.62 25.61
N MET A 225 -2.36 8.45 25.36
CA MET A 225 -0.95 8.03 25.45
C MET A 225 -0.53 7.77 26.90
N ASP A 226 0.18 6.67 27.14
CA ASP A 226 0.78 6.39 28.45
C ASP A 226 1.94 7.36 28.70
N LEU A 227 2.03 7.91 29.91
CA LEU A 227 3.07 8.87 30.25
C LEU A 227 4.49 8.27 30.15
N SER A 228 4.61 6.93 30.22
CA SER A 228 5.89 6.25 30.04
C SER A 228 6.51 6.51 28.67
N VAL A 229 5.70 6.74 27.63
CA VAL A 229 6.18 6.98 26.26
C VAL A 229 7.02 8.26 26.18
N PHE A 230 6.65 9.30 26.94
CA PHE A 230 7.45 10.54 26.99
C PHE A 230 8.80 10.34 27.68
N ALA A 231 8.87 9.46 28.68
CA ALA A 231 10.13 9.11 29.34
C ALA A 231 11.04 8.32 28.38
N GLU A 232 10.47 7.38 27.63
CA GLU A 232 11.20 6.61 26.61
C GLU A 232 11.75 7.52 25.51
N MET A 233 10.95 8.46 25.01
CA MET A 233 11.36 9.47 24.02
C MET A 233 12.53 10.33 24.51
N GLN A 234 12.48 10.79 25.77
CA GLN A 234 13.60 11.55 26.35
C GLN A 234 14.86 10.69 26.51
N SER A 235 14.70 9.43 26.92
CA SER A 235 15.82 8.52 27.15
C SER A 235 16.53 8.10 25.86
N SER A 236 15.80 7.88 24.76
CA SER A 236 16.36 7.43 23.48
C SER A 236 17.19 8.51 22.79
N GLY A 237 16.81 9.79 22.94
CA GLY A 237 17.55 10.94 22.44
C GLY A 237 18.76 11.36 23.30
N SER A 238 18.93 10.78 24.49
CA SER A 238 19.97 11.21 25.46
C SER A 238 21.41 10.89 25.04
N LYS A 239 21.60 9.89 24.16
CA LYS A 239 22.93 9.49 23.65
C LYS A 239 23.43 10.34 22.49
N GLU A 240 22.54 11.07 21.82
CA GLU A 240 22.90 11.94 20.71
C GLU A 240 23.23 13.34 21.25
N SER A 241 24.47 13.79 21.05
CA SER A 241 24.95 15.08 21.55
C SER A 241 24.54 16.26 20.67
N CYS A 242 24.32 16.04 19.37
CA CYS A 242 23.87 17.07 18.44
C CYS A 242 22.36 17.30 18.56
N GLU A 243 21.97 18.53 18.92
CA GLU A 243 20.56 18.90 19.06
C GLU A 243 19.75 18.68 17.78
N GLY A 244 20.33 18.97 16.61
CA GLY A 244 19.67 18.77 15.32
C GLY A 244 19.32 17.31 15.06
N ARG A 245 20.27 16.39 15.31
CA ARG A 245 20.04 14.94 15.14
C ARG A 245 19.06 14.38 16.17
N ARG A 246 19.04 14.93 17.39
CA ARG A 246 18.02 14.58 18.39
C ARG A 246 16.61 14.96 17.92
N ARG A 247 16.45 16.17 17.34
CA ARG A 247 15.17 16.63 16.78
C ARG A 247 14.75 15.80 15.55
N GLU A 248 15.69 15.38 14.71
CA GLU A 248 15.42 14.44 13.61
C GLU A 248 14.90 13.09 14.14
N GLY A 249 15.49 12.56 15.22
CA GLY A 249 14.99 11.34 15.88
C GLY A 249 13.56 11.48 16.40
N ILE A 250 13.24 12.62 17.04
CA ILE A 250 11.86 12.93 17.48
C ILE A 250 10.91 13.01 16.29
N ASN A 251 11.31 13.66 15.20
CA ASN A 251 10.48 13.77 14.00
C ASN A 251 10.11 12.38 13.42
N LYS A 252 11.08 11.47 13.30
CA LYS A 252 10.85 10.09 12.86
C LYS A 252 9.98 9.29 13.83
N PHE A 253 10.12 9.54 15.13
CA PHE A 253 9.29 8.90 16.14
C PHE A 253 7.84 9.37 16.04
N ILE A 254 7.61 10.67 15.85
CA ILE A 254 6.25 11.21 15.61
C ILE A 254 5.66 10.62 14.34
N GLU A 255 6.42 10.50 13.24
CA GLU A 255 5.96 9.85 12.00
C GLU A 255 5.51 8.40 12.26
N TYR A 256 6.29 7.63 13.02
CA TYR A 256 5.92 6.27 13.43
C TYR A 256 4.62 6.22 14.26
N LEU A 257 4.38 7.22 15.11
CA LEU A 257 3.12 7.35 15.86
C LEU A 257 1.97 7.84 14.95
N GLN A 258 2.23 8.67 13.94
CA GLN A 258 1.21 9.07 12.98
C GLN A 258 0.76 7.89 12.10
N ASP A 259 1.69 7.04 11.68
CA ASP A 259 1.40 5.81 10.95
C ASP A 259 0.52 4.86 11.75
N GLY A 260 0.82 4.71 13.04
CA GLY A 260 0.00 3.90 13.94
C GLY A 260 -1.41 4.47 14.10
N VAL A 261 -1.58 5.77 14.40
CA VAL A 261 -2.92 6.39 14.46
C VAL A 261 -3.68 6.19 13.15
N SER A 262 -3.00 6.32 12.01
CA SER A 262 -3.61 6.26 10.68
C SER A 262 -3.90 4.84 10.21
N ALA A 263 -3.53 3.80 10.96
CA ALA A 263 -3.73 2.41 10.57
C ALA A 263 -5.20 2.04 10.25
N PRO A 264 -6.23 2.53 10.98
CA PRO A 264 -7.64 2.34 10.60
C PRO A 264 -8.00 3.01 9.28
N GLU A 265 -7.45 4.18 9.00
CA GLU A 265 -7.69 4.93 7.76
C GLU A 265 -7.05 4.21 6.57
N ASN A 266 -5.84 3.69 6.78
CA ASN A 266 -5.00 3.06 5.75
C ASN A 266 -5.38 1.60 5.46
N CYS A 267 -6.05 0.89 6.38
CA CYS A 267 -6.46 -0.48 6.11
C CYS A 267 -7.57 -0.50 5.04
N GLY A 268 -7.54 -1.51 4.16
CA GLY A 268 -8.43 -1.57 2.99
C GLY A 268 -9.91 -1.66 3.34
N VAL A 269 -10.27 -2.12 4.54
CA VAL A 269 -11.65 -2.36 4.97
C VAL A 269 -12.20 -1.25 5.86
N PRO A 270 -13.52 -1.01 5.90
CA PRO A 270 -14.10 -0.04 6.83
C PRO A 270 -13.87 -0.40 8.31
N VAL A 271 -13.67 0.62 9.14
CA VAL A 271 -13.44 0.50 10.58
C VAL A 271 -14.48 1.32 11.35
N ILE A 272 -15.16 0.67 12.27
CA ILE A 272 -16.18 1.26 13.13
C ILE A 272 -15.62 1.36 14.55
N ALA A 273 -15.43 2.58 15.05
CA ALA A 273 -15.11 2.80 16.46
C ALA A 273 -16.39 2.70 17.31
N ALA A 274 -16.37 1.79 18.29
CA ALA A 274 -17.40 1.62 19.30
C ALA A 274 -16.86 2.08 20.66
N VAL A 275 -17.27 3.26 21.10
CA VAL A 275 -16.65 4.00 22.21
C VAL A 275 -17.54 3.97 23.46
N SER A 276 -17.07 3.31 24.51
CA SER A 276 -17.64 3.41 25.86
C SER A 276 -16.63 4.03 26.84
N GLY A 277 -17.13 4.67 27.90
CA GLY A 277 -16.30 5.32 28.92
C GLY A 277 -15.34 6.36 28.35
N ASN A 278 -14.09 6.35 28.81
CA ASN A 278 -13.10 7.38 28.46
C ASN A 278 -12.52 7.20 27.05
N CYS A 279 -12.46 8.30 26.30
CA CYS A 279 -11.80 8.48 25.01
C CYS A 279 -11.02 9.81 25.04
N ILE A 280 -9.80 9.79 25.55
CA ILE A 280 -9.04 10.98 25.94
C ILE A 280 -7.72 11.09 25.16
N GLY A 281 -7.34 12.32 24.77
CA GLY A 281 -6.07 12.63 24.11
C GLY A 281 -5.86 11.80 22.85
N GLY A 282 -4.75 11.06 22.81
CA GLY A 282 -4.40 10.07 21.76
C GLY A 282 -5.54 9.15 21.29
N ALA A 283 -6.54 8.89 22.12
CA ALA A 283 -7.73 8.14 21.73
C ALA A 283 -8.61 8.89 20.72
N ILE A 284 -8.67 10.23 20.80
CA ILE A 284 -9.34 11.10 19.81
C ILE A 284 -8.64 11.01 18.46
N ASP A 285 -7.30 11.00 18.43
CA ASP A 285 -6.53 10.81 17.21
C ASP A 285 -6.93 9.51 16.51
N ILE A 286 -7.06 8.43 17.29
CA ILE A 286 -7.45 7.10 16.78
C ILE A 286 -8.89 7.08 16.25
N ILE A 287 -9.89 7.55 17.02
CA ILE A 287 -11.28 7.46 16.56
C ILE A 287 -11.57 8.37 15.37
N THR A 288 -10.85 9.50 15.25
CA THR A 288 -10.98 10.39 14.09
C THR A 288 -10.38 9.81 12.82
N ALA A 289 -9.46 8.84 12.93
CA ALA A 289 -8.96 8.03 11.81
C ALA A 289 -9.88 6.85 11.43
N CYS A 290 -10.88 6.51 12.24
CA CYS A 290 -11.87 5.47 11.90
C CYS A 290 -12.91 6.00 10.90
N ASP A 291 -13.56 5.11 10.15
CA ASP A 291 -14.55 5.50 9.13
C ASP A 291 -15.89 5.90 9.77
N LEU A 292 -16.38 5.10 10.72
CA LEU A 292 -17.63 5.33 11.46
C LEU A 292 -17.37 5.35 12.96
N ARG A 293 -18.17 6.12 13.71
CA ARG A 293 -18.05 6.24 15.17
C ARG A 293 -19.43 6.16 15.82
N TYR A 294 -19.54 5.36 16.87
CA TYR A 294 -20.69 5.23 17.75
C TYR A 294 -20.22 5.25 19.20
N CYS A 295 -21.06 5.71 20.13
CA CYS A 295 -20.68 5.72 21.54
C CYS A 295 -21.83 5.44 22.51
N THR A 296 -21.51 5.28 23.78
CA THR A 296 -22.50 5.39 24.86
C THR A 296 -22.75 6.86 25.22
N LYS A 297 -23.94 7.21 25.71
CA LYS A 297 -24.30 8.58 26.10
C LYS A 297 -23.37 9.15 27.18
N ASP A 298 -22.91 8.28 28.07
CA ASP A 298 -21.99 8.58 29.17
C ASP A 298 -20.50 8.51 28.78
N ALA A 299 -20.17 8.16 27.53
CA ALA A 299 -18.79 8.20 27.05
C ALA A 299 -18.23 9.62 27.17
N SER A 300 -16.97 9.72 27.57
CA SER A 300 -16.28 10.96 27.90
C SER A 300 -15.16 11.22 26.91
N PHE A 301 -15.19 12.37 26.25
CA PHE A 301 -14.25 12.76 25.20
C PHE A 301 -13.48 14.02 25.60
N CYS A 302 -12.20 14.09 25.24
CA CYS A 302 -11.35 15.25 25.53
C CYS A 302 -10.11 15.26 24.62
N VAL A 303 -9.86 16.37 23.92
CA VAL A 303 -8.57 16.67 23.28
C VAL A 303 -7.65 17.22 24.36
N LYS A 304 -6.75 16.39 24.91
CA LYS A 304 -6.09 16.65 26.21
C LYS A 304 -4.70 17.28 26.08
N GLU A 305 -4.13 17.26 24.88
CA GLU A 305 -2.73 17.56 24.60
C GLU A 305 -2.32 18.96 25.07
N ILE A 306 -3.20 19.97 24.92
CA ILE A 306 -2.87 21.35 25.32
C ILE A 306 -2.61 21.49 26.83
N ASP A 307 -3.32 20.73 27.67
CA ASP A 307 -3.11 20.72 29.13
C ASP A 307 -1.76 20.10 29.52
N LEU A 308 -1.17 19.33 28.60
CA LEU A 308 0.16 18.74 28.73
C LEU A 308 1.24 19.58 28.04
N ALA A 309 0.91 20.80 27.57
CA ALA A 309 1.76 21.67 26.77
C ALA A 309 2.24 21.01 25.44
N ILE A 310 1.39 20.16 24.86
CA ILE A 310 1.63 19.48 23.60
C ILE A 310 0.67 20.05 22.54
N VAL A 311 1.21 20.38 21.37
CA VAL A 311 0.36 20.58 20.18
C VAL A 311 0.00 19.19 19.67
N ALA A 312 -1.30 18.85 19.66
CA ALA A 312 -1.73 17.54 19.18
C ALA A 312 -1.20 17.26 17.77
N ASP A 313 -0.38 16.23 17.63
CA ASP A 313 0.48 15.99 16.47
C ASP A 313 0.23 14.64 15.80
N LEU A 314 -0.67 13.80 16.33
CA LEU A 314 -0.89 12.44 15.80
C LEU A 314 -2.08 12.32 14.82
N GLY A 315 -2.96 13.32 14.74
CA GLY A 315 -4.01 13.36 13.73
C GLY A 315 -5.25 14.19 14.06
N THR A 316 -5.50 14.48 15.34
CA THR A 316 -6.71 15.19 15.79
C THR A 316 -6.86 16.53 15.07
N LEU A 317 -5.80 17.34 14.99
CA LEU A 317 -5.88 18.66 14.35
C LEU A 317 -6.08 18.58 12.83
N GLN A 318 -5.75 17.45 12.21
CA GLN A 318 -5.86 17.23 10.77
C GLN A 318 -7.25 16.65 10.41
N ARG A 319 -7.85 15.86 11.30
CA ARG A 319 -9.11 15.13 11.05
C ARG A 319 -10.33 15.76 11.72
N LEU A 320 -10.22 16.18 12.99
CA LEU A 320 -11.36 16.66 13.78
C LEU A 320 -12.08 17.87 13.15
N PRO A 321 -11.40 18.91 12.63
CA PRO A 321 -12.09 20.06 12.02
C PRO A 321 -12.99 19.68 10.84
N ARG A 322 -12.64 18.64 10.08
CA ARG A 322 -13.45 18.13 8.97
C ARG A 322 -14.67 17.33 9.42
N ILE A 323 -14.70 16.90 10.68
CA ILE A 323 -15.77 16.09 11.27
C ILE A 323 -16.78 16.99 11.99
N VAL A 324 -16.30 17.91 12.86
CA VAL A 324 -17.17 18.72 13.73
C VAL A 324 -17.22 20.21 13.36
N GLY A 325 -16.46 20.62 12.34
CA GLY A 325 -16.28 22.02 11.92
C GLY A 325 -15.16 22.74 12.69
N ASP A 326 -14.55 23.73 12.04
CA ASP A 326 -13.35 24.43 12.52
C ASP A 326 -13.53 25.06 13.90
N GLN A 327 -14.65 25.78 14.13
CA GLN A 327 -14.88 26.47 15.40
C GLN A 327 -15.04 25.49 16.56
N ARG A 328 -15.75 24.38 16.34
CA ARG A 328 -15.94 23.37 17.37
C ARG A 328 -14.61 22.66 17.67
N ALA A 329 -13.85 22.30 16.65
CA ALA A 329 -12.55 21.69 16.84
C ALA A 329 -11.59 22.61 17.60
N ALA A 330 -11.57 23.91 17.28
CA ALA A 330 -10.78 24.91 17.97
C ALA A 330 -11.19 25.06 19.44
N GLU A 331 -12.50 25.18 19.74
CA GLU A 331 -13.03 25.25 21.11
C GLU A 331 -12.56 24.05 21.95
N LEU A 332 -12.76 22.83 21.44
CA LEU A 332 -12.40 21.60 22.14
C LEU A 332 -10.88 21.48 22.35
N THR A 333 -10.09 21.90 21.36
CA THR A 333 -8.62 21.84 21.44
C THR A 333 -8.03 22.90 22.35
N TYR A 334 -8.51 24.15 22.32
CA TYR A 334 -7.97 25.24 23.15
C TYR A 334 -8.34 25.11 24.62
N THR A 335 -9.48 24.50 24.92
CA THR A 335 -9.99 24.42 26.30
C THR A 335 -9.71 23.09 26.98
N ALA A 336 -9.36 22.04 26.23
CA ALA A 336 -9.31 20.67 26.71
C ALA A 336 -10.53 20.25 27.54
N ARG A 337 -11.71 20.86 27.27
CA ARG A 337 -12.90 20.54 28.06
C ARG A 337 -13.39 19.14 27.73
N THR A 338 -13.93 18.48 28.75
CA THR A 338 -14.61 17.20 28.57
C THR A 338 -16.01 17.42 27.99
N PHE A 339 -16.44 16.50 27.13
CA PHE A 339 -17.81 16.43 26.63
C PHE A 339 -18.29 14.98 26.57
N ASN A 340 -19.62 14.79 26.62
CA ASN A 340 -20.22 13.47 26.67
C ASN A 340 -20.68 12.97 25.29
N GLY A 341 -21.13 11.71 25.22
CA GLY A 341 -21.62 11.09 23.99
C GLY A 341 -22.80 11.79 23.34
N THR A 342 -23.71 12.36 24.13
CA THR A 342 -24.84 13.15 23.60
C THR A 342 -24.36 14.42 22.89
N GLU A 343 -23.40 15.14 23.48
CA GLU A 343 -22.80 16.29 22.81
C GLU A 343 -22.01 15.87 21.57
N ALA A 344 -21.26 14.77 21.65
CA ALA A 344 -20.50 14.20 20.54
C ALA A 344 -21.39 13.88 19.32
N GLN A 345 -22.59 13.34 19.55
CA GLN A 345 -23.56 13.10 18.48
C GLN A 345 -24.07 14.42 17.89
N ARG A 346 -24.44 15.39 18.74
CA ARG A 346 -24.96 16.69 18.30
C ARG A 346 -23.96 17.46 17.41
N MET A 347 -22.67 17.33 17.67
CA MET A 347 -21.61 17.99 16.87
C MET A 347 -21.15 17.17 15.65
N GLY A 348 -21.65 15.94 15.47
CA GLY A 348 -21.27 15.07 14.35
C GLY A 348 -19.96 14.30 14.55
N LEU A 349 -19.38 14.28 15.76
CA LEU A 349 -18.21 13.45 16.05
C LEU A 349 -18.58 11.96 15.97
N VAL A 350 -19.74 11.59 16.51
CA VAL A 350 -20.31 10.24 16.40
C VAL A 350 -21.63 10.29 15.65
N LEU A 351 -22.00 9.19 15.00
CA LEU A 351 -23.27 9.08 14.27
C LEU A 351 -24.47 8.94 15.20
N GLU A 352 -24.33 8.11 16.23
CA GLU A 352 -25.39 7.83 17.22
C GLU A 352 -24.77 7.48 18.58
N CYS A 353 -25.46 7.83 19.66
CA CYS A 353 -25.13 7.46 21.02
C CYS A 353 -26.25 6.65 21.72
N PHE A 354 -25.85 5.68 22.54
CA PHE A 354 -26.76 4.69 23.15
C PHE A 354 -26.72 4.73 24.68
N ASP A 355 -27.79 4.30 25.34
CA ASP A 355 -27.85 4.29 26.81
C ASP A 355 -26.86 3.29 27.42
N THR A 356 -26.63 2.16 26.75
CA THR A 356 -25.71 1.11 27.23
C THR A 356 -24.72 0.65 26.16
N GLU A 357 -23.57 0.12 26.62
CA GLU A 357 -22.59 -0.50 25.71
C GLU A 357 -23.18 -1.71 24.97
N ALA A 358 -24.09 -2.46 25.61
CA ALA A 358 -24.74 -3.61 24.98
C ALA A 358 -25.62 -3.20 23.79
N GLU A 359 -26.40 -2.12 23.94
CA GLU A 359 -27.23 -1.57 22.85
C GLU A 359 -26.36 -1.00 21.74
N MET A 360 -25.32 -0.22 22.08
CA MET A 360 -24.34 0.27 21.10
C MET A 360 -23.73 -0.89 20.31
N MET A 361 -23.24 -1.92 21.00
CA MET A 361 -22.62 -3.05 20.34
C MET A 361 -23.61 -3.86 19.51
N ALA A 362 -24.89 -3.96 19.90
CA ALA A 362 -25.91 -4.59 19.07
C ALA A 362 -26.13 -3.83 17.75
N HIS A 363 -26.21 -2.49 17.82
CA HIS A 363 -26.33 -1.64 16.64
C HIS A 363 -25.08 -1.73 15.74
N VAL A 364 -23.90 -1.55 16.32
CA VAL A 364 -22.62 -1.61 15.59
C VAL A 364 -22.44 -2.94 14.88
N LYS A 365 -22.80 -4.06 15.52
CA LYS A 365 -22.75 -5.38 14.89
C LYS A 365 -23.69 -5.51 13.70
N LYS A 366 -24.88 -4.91 13.77
CA LYS A 366 -25.83 -4.89 12.65
C LYS A 366 -25.25 -4.10 11.47
N VAL A 367 -24.74 -2.89 11.73
CA VAL A 367 -24.09 -2.06 10.70
C VAL A 367 -22.89 -2.79 10.09
N ALA A 368 -22.06 -3.44 10.91
CA ALA A 368 -20.94 -4.24 10.43
C ALA A 368 -21.40 -5.42 9.56
N ALA A 369 -22.45 -6.15 9.96
CA ALA A 369 -23.01 -7.23 9.15
C ALA A 369 -23.55 -6.72 7.81
N ASP A 370 -24.23 -5.58 7.80
CA ASP A 370 -24.75 -4.96 6.57
C ASP A 370 -23.62 -4.56 5.60
N ILE A 371 -22.49 -4.08 6.12
CA ILE A 371 -21.27 -3.78 5.35
C ILE A 371 -20.62 -5.08 4.85
N ALA A 372 -20.46 -6.08 5.73
CA ALA A 372 -19.82 -7.35 5.39
C ALA A 372 -20.59 -8.14 4.34
N ALA A 373 -21.91 -7.96 4.25
CA ALA A 373 -22.76 -8.55 3.22
C ALA A 373 -22.56 -7.92 1.82
N LYS A 374 -21.78 -6.84 1.68
CA LYS A 374 -21.50 -6.21 0.39
C LYS A 374 -20.27 -6.80 -0.27
N SER A 375 -20.12 -6.52 -1.57
CA SER A 375 -18.89 -6.82 -2.31
C SER A 375 -17.67 -6.25 -1.58
N PRO A 376 -16.67 -7.08 -1.23
CA PRO A 376 -15.48 -6.62 -0.54
C PRO A 376 -14.65 -5.70 -1.45
N ILE A 377 -14.54 -5.98 -2.74
CA ILE A 377 -13.78 -5.14 -3.68
C ILE A 377 -14.44 -3.76 -3.84
N THR A 378 -15.77 -3.71 -3.92
CA THR A 378 -16.49 -2.43 -4.02
C THR A 378 -16.40 -1.64 -2.73
N THR A 379 -16.56 -2.28 -1.57
CA THR A 379 -16.47 -1.60 -0.27
C THR A 379 -15.08 -0.99 -0.03
N ARG A 380 -14.02 -1.74 -0.38
CA ARG A 380 -12.63 -1.23 -0.35
C ARG A 380 -12.46 -0.03 -1.28
N GLY A 381 -12.96 -0.12 -2.51
CA GLY A 381 -12.91 0.99 -3.48
C GLY A 381 -13.71 2.24 -3.04
N VAL A 382 -14.85 2.06 -2.38
CA VAL A 382 -15.65 3.16 -1.79
C VAL A 382 -14.85 3.88 -0.71
N LYS A 383 -14.26 3.15 0.24
CA LYS A 383 -13.41 3.73 1.28
C LYS A 383 -12.26 4.54 0.68
N GLN A 384 -11.49 3.92 -0.23
CA GLN A 384 -10.37 4.59 -0.90
C GLN A 384 -10.79 5.85 -1.65
N THR A 385 -11.93 5.81 -2.34
CA THR A 385 -12.47 6.96 -3.08
C THR A 385 -12.92 8.09 -2.15
N ILE A 386 -13.56 7.78 -1.02
CA ILE A 386 -13.97 8.77 -0.02
C ILE A 386 -12.73 9.46 0.56
N LEU A 387 -11.72 8.68 0.96
CA LEU A 387 -10.47 9.20 1.51
C LEU A 387 -9.73 10.08 0.51
N TYR A 388 -9.59 9.63 -0.74
CA TYR A 388 -8.99 10.43 -1.80
C TYR A 388 -9.75 11.75 -2.00
N SER A 389 -11.08 11.70 -2.08
CA SER A 389 -11.92 12.88 -2.34
C SER A 389 -11.88 13.91 -1.21
N ARG A 390 -11.53 13.52 0.03
CA ARG A 390 -11.41 14.42 1.19
C ARG A 390 -10.37 15.54 0.99
N GLU A 391 -9.35 15.26 0.19
CA GLU A 391 -8.17 16.12 0.02
C GLU A 391 -7.99 16.63 -1.41
N HIS A 392 -8.95 16.31 -2.29
CA HIS A 392 -8.88 16.62 -3.71
C HIS A 392 -10.14 17.36 -4.17
N THR A 393 -10.03 18.04 -5.31
CA THR A 393 -11.21 18.63 -5.95
C THR A 393 -12.17 17.55 -6.43
N VAL A 394 -13.45 17.89 -6.59
CA VAL A 394 -14.46 16.97 -7.16
C VAL A 394 -14.00 16.40 -8.50
N ARG A 395 -13.34 17.20 -9.35
CA ARG A 395 -12.82 16.75 -10.65
C ARG A 395 -11.75 15.68 -10.51
N GLU A 396 -10.82 15.83 -9.58
CA GLU A 396 -9.77 14.84 -9.31
C GLU A 396 -10.35 13.57 -8.70
N GLY A 397 -11.28 13.70 -7.74
CA GLY A 397 -12.02 12.55 -7.19
C GLY A 397 -12.78 11.75 -8.26
N LEU A 398 -13.42 12.43 -9.21
CA LEU A 398 -14.09 11.78 -10.35
C LEU A 398 -13.12 11.04 -11.27
N GLN A 399 -11.91 11.56 -11.49
CA GLN A 399 -10.88 10.83 -12.24
C GLN A 399 -10.37 9.61 -11.48
N HIS A 400 -10.17 9.75 -10.16
CA HIS A 400 -9.77 8.66 -9.30
C HIS A 400 -10.77 7.50 -9.34
N VAL A 401 -12.06 7.77 -9.07
CA VAL A 401 -13.10 6.73 -9.06
C VAL A 401 -13.33 6.12 -10.45
N LYS A 402 -13.13 6.88 -11.53
CA LYS A 402 -13.17 6.35 -12.90
C LYS A 402 -12.14 5.24 -13.11
N MET A 403 -10.91 5.43 -12.61
CA MET A 403 -9.86 4.41 -12.70
C MET A 403 -10.22 3.17 -11.89
N TRP A 404 -10.69 3.33 -10.66
CA TRP A 404 -11.20 2.23 -9.83
C TRP A 404 -12.29 1.43 -10.55
N ASN A 405 -13.36 2.08 -11.00
CA ASN A 405 -14.46 1.38 -11.67
C ASN A 405 -14.01 0.73 -12.98
N SER A 406 -13.11 1.36 -13.75
CA SER A 406 -12.62 0.71 -14.98
C SER A 406 -11.85 -0.59 -14.72
N ALA A 407 -11.25 -0.75 -13.54
CA ALA A 407 -10.52 -1.95 -13.15
C ALA A 407 -11.40 -3.01 -12.48
N TYR A 408 -12.38 -2.61 -11.66
CA TYR A 408 -13.11 -3.53 -10.78
C TYR A 408 -14.58 -3.74 -11.15
N LEU A 409 -15.17 -2.92 -12.04
CA LEU A 409 -16.60 -3.00 -12.37
C LEU A 409 -16.95 -4.32 -13.08
N GLN A 410 -16.06 -4.83 -13.94
CA GLN A 410 -16.25 -6.13 -14.59
C GLN A 410 -15.84 -7.26 -13.64
N SER A 411 -16.65 -7.50 -12.61
CA SER A 411 -16.43 -8.52 -11.59
C SER A 411 -17.58 -9.52 -11.50
N ASP A 412 -17.28 -10.69 -10.93
CA ASP A 412 -18.30 -11.70 -10.60
C ASP A 412 -19.33 -11.13 -9.61
N ASP A 413 -18.88 -10.32 -8.64
CA ASP A 413 -19.74 -9.60 -7.69
C ASP A 413 -20.81 -8.74 -8.39
N LEU A 414 -20.48 -8.04 -9.49
CA LEU A 414 -21.46 -7.26 -10.25
C LEU A 414 -22.49 -8.17 -10.91
N MET A 415 -22.05 -9.28 -11.50
CA MET A 415 -22.93 -10.23 -12.17
C MET A 415 -23.89 -10.89 -11.18
N GLU A 416 -23.38 -11.31 -10.02
CA GLU A 416 -24.17 -11.87 -8.92
C GLU A 416 -25.19 -10.85 -8.40
N ALA A 417 -24.77 -9.60 -8.16
CA ALA A 417 -25.66 -8.53 -7.74
C ALA A 417 -26.79 -8.27 -8.77
N MET A 418 -26.46 -8.21 -10.06
CA MET A 418 -27.46 -8.02 -11.12
C MET A 418 -28.46 -9.19 -11.17
N GLN A 419 -27.99 -10.42 -11.07
CA GLN A 419 -28.84 -11.61 -11.05
C GLN A 419 -29.76 -11.63 -9.83
N ALA A 420 -29.23 -11.33 -8.65
CA ALA A 420 -30.00 -11.27 -7.41
C ALA A 420 -31.11 -10.20 -7.48
N VAL A 421 -30.81 -9.02 -8.03
CA VAL A 421 -31.81 -7.96 -8.25
C VAL A 421 -32.90 -8.42 -9.21
N MET A 422 -32.54 -9.04 -10.34
CA MET A 422 -33.51 -9.58 -11.30
C MET A 422 -34.37 -10.69 -10.69
N ALA A 423 -33.80 -11.52 -9.82
CA ALA A 423 -34.47 -12.60 -9.11
C ALA A 423 -35.22 -12.15 -7.84
N LYS A 424 -35.09 -10.88 -7.42
CA LYS A 424 -35.57 -10.34 -6.13
C LYS A 424 -35.07 -11.14 -4.92
N GLN A 425 -33.79 -11.51 -4.96
CA GLN A 425 -33.10 -12.23 -3.91
C GLN A 425 -31.93 -11.39 -3.37
N THR A 426 -31.39 -11.79 -2.23
CA THR A 426 -30.14 -11.24 -1.71
C THR A 426 -28.97 -11.89 -2.44
N PRO A 427 -28.02 -11.12 -3.00
CA PRO A 427 -26.81 -11.66 -3.61
C PRO A 427 -25.91 -12.36 -2.60
#